data_AF-A0A9X2YB61-F1
#
_entry.id   AF-A0A9X2YB61-F1
#
_cell.length_a   1.000
_cell.length_b   1.000
_cell.length_c   1.000
_cell.angle_alpha   90.00
_cell.angle_beta   90.00
_cell.angle_gamma   90.00
#
_symmetry.space_group_name_H-M   'P 1'
#
loop_
_entity.id
_entity.type
_entity.pdbx_description
1 polymer ?
#
loop_
_entity_poly.entity_id
_entity_poly.type
_entity_poly.pdbx_seq_one_letter_code
_entity_poly.pdbx_strand_id
1 'polypeptide(L)'
;MTSPVSVASALPTGTWAIDPVHSSVGFSVRHLVVSKVRGQFDTFSGTITVAEDGTPAVTAEIAVDSVNTRNEQRDAHLRAADFFDVENHPVATFASTAVRADGDRYVLDGDLTLKGVTKPISLTLEFNGVNPGMGHGEVAGFEASVVLNRKDFGIDIDMPLETGGAVVGDKVTITLEIEALKQA
;
A
#
# COMPACT_ATOMS: atom_id res chain seq x y z
N MET A 1 9.37 -32.70 15.00
CA MET A 1 8.64 -31.45 15.24
C MET A 1 9.68 -30.35 15.16
N THR A 2 9.75 -29.66 14.01
CA THR A 2 10.65 -28.53 13.81
C THR A 2 9.99 -27.30 14.41
N SER A 3 10.56 -26.76 15.49
CA SER A 3 10.13 -25.49 16.05
C SER A 3 10.24 -24.40 14.97
N PRO A 4 9.25 -23.51 14.81
CA PRO A 4 9.42 -22.36 13.95
C PRO A 4 10.56 -21.50 14.50
N VAL A 5 11.52 -21.15 13.64
CA VAL A 5 12.55 -20.17 13.95
C VAL A 5 11.83 -18.83 14.09
N SER A 6 11.69 -18.34 15.32
CA SER A 6 11.25 -16.97 15.56
C SER A 6 12.33 -16.05 15.01
N VAL A 7 12.03 -15.39 13.89
CA VAL A 7 12.82 -14.25 13.45
C VAL A 7 12.48 -13.15 14.43
N ALA A 8 13.36 -12.87 15.38
CA ALA A 8 13.20 -11.71 16.25
C ALA A 8 13.00 -10.49 15.34
N SER A 9 11.85 -9.80 15.47
CA SER A 9 11.54 -8.63 14.67
C SER A 9 12.66 -7.60 14.84
N ALA A 10 13.23 -7.14 13.72
CA ALA A 10 14.22 -6.07 13.71
C ALA A 10 13.62 -4.72 14.14
N LEU A 11 12.28 -4.62 14.16
CA LEU A 11 11.53 -3.50 14.71
C LEU A 11 11.22 -3.76 16.21
N PRO A 12 11.56 -2.83 17.13
CA PRO A 12 11.26 -2.98 18.55
C PRO A 12 9.77 -3.17 18.84
N THR A 13 9.48 -3.92 19.90
CA THR A 13 8.13 -4.15 20.42
C THR A 13 7.40 -2.84 20.71
N GLY A 14 6.09 -2.85 20.50
CA GLY A 14 5.22 -1.70 20.72
C GLY A 14 4.40 -1.34 19.47
N THR A 15 3.76 -0.18 19.54
CA THR A 15 2.91 0.35 18.48
C THR A 15 3.64 1.48 17.77
N TRP A 16 3.63 1.45 16.45
CA TRP A 16 4.22 2.46 15.57
C TRP A 16 3.11 3.01 14.67
N ALA A 17 2.85 4.30 14.73
CA ALA A 17 1.86 4.95 13.88
C ALA A 17 2.54 5.47 12.62
N ILE A 18 1.97 5.20 11.44
CA ILE A 18 2.47 5.75 10.18
C ILE A 18 2.35 7.27 10.21
N ASP A 19 3.45 7.97 9.94
CA ASP A 19 3.46 9.42 9.78
C ASP A 19 3.13 9.79 8.33
N PRO A 20 1.94 10.35 8.04
CA PRO A 20 1.56 10.71 6.69
C PRO A 20 2.40 11.86 6.11
N VAL A 21 3.12 12.64 6.93
CA VAL A 21 3.98 13.75 6.46
C VAL A 21 5.26 13.24 5.81
N HIS A 22 5.84 12.16 6.33
CA HIS A 22 7.08 11.56 5.85
C HIS A 22 6.86 10.24 5.10
N SER A 23 5.60 9.97 4.71
CA SER A 23 5.21 8.77 3.99
C SER A 23 4.58 9.10 2.63
N SER A 24 4.56 8.14 1.72
CA SER A 24 3.86 8.24 0.45
C SER A 24 3.23 6.91 0.03
N VAL A 25 2.04 7.00 -0.57
CA VAL A 25 1.31 5.90 -1.20
C VAL A 25 1.16 6.21 -2.68
N GLY A 26 2.10 5.75 -3.48
CA GLY A 26 2.18 6.01 -4.92
C GLY A 26 1.63 4.86 -5.77
N PHE A 27 1.14 5.19 -6.96
CA PHE A 27 0.82 4.21 -7.98
C PHE A 27 1.26 4.65 -9.38
N SER A 28 1.43 3.67 -10.27
CA SER A 28 1.62 3.92 -11.69
C SER A 28 0.92 2.89 -12.56
N VAL A 29 0.37 3.35 -13.69
CA VAL A 29 -0.34 2.52 -14.68
C VAL A 29 0.12 2.89 -16.08
N ARG A 30 0.21 1.90 -16.97
CA ARG A 30 0.53 2.16 -18.38
C ARG A 30 -0.64 2.86 -19.08
N HIS A 31 -0.32 3.86 -19.88
CA HIS A 31 -1.26 4.58 -20.72
C HIS A 31 -0.86 4.44 -22.19
N LEU A 32 -1.81 4.01 -23.02
CA LEU A 32 -1.63 3.72 -24.45
C LEU A 32 -0.43 2.80 -24.74
N VAL A 33 -0.09 1.89 -23.80
CA VAL A 33 1.08 0.98 -23.83
C VAL A 33 2.45 1.67 -23.76
N VAL A 34 2.57 2.95 -24.15
CA VAL A 34 3.83 3.66 -24.38
C VAL A 34 4.37 4.45 -23.18
N SER A 35 3.51 4.92 -22.27
CA SER A 35 3.92 5.77 -21.15
C SER A 35 3.27 5.33 -19.84
N LYS A 36 3.67 5.95 -18.72
CA LYS A 36 3.06 5.72 -17.40
C LYS A 36 2.41 6.98 -16.88
N VAL A 37 1.13 6.87 -16.52
CA VAL A 37 0.48 7.83 -15.62
C VAL A 37 0.88 7.47 -14.19
N ARG A 38 1.21 8.49 -13.39
CA ARG A 38 1.53 8.35 -11.97
C ARG A 38 0.48 9.12 -11.17
N GLY A 39 0.15 8.58 -10.01
CA GLY A 39 -0.65 9.25 -9.02
C GLY A 39 -0.25 8.81 -7.62
N GLN A 40 -0.90 9.41 -6.65
CA GLN A 40 -0.75 9.09 -5.23
C GLN A 40 -2.09 9.26 -4.51
N PHE A 41 -2.15 8.78 -3.28
CA PHE A 41 -3.21 9.11 -2.34
C PHE A 41 -2.65 10.03 -1.26
N ASP A 42 -3.23 11.22 -1.12
CA ASP A 42 -2.74 12.27 -0.23
C ASP A 42 -3.25 12.09 1.22
N THR A 43 -4.18 11.17 1.47
CA THR A 43 -4.75 10.91 2.81
C THR A 43 -4.81 9.42 3.11
N PHE A 44 -4.01 9.02 4.07
CA PHE A 44 -3.91 7.65 4.55
C PHE A 44 -3.48 7.63 6.02
N SER A 45 -3.68 6.51 6.67
CA SER A 45 -3.18 6.24 8.02
C SER A 45 -2.82 4.76 8.15
N GLY A 46 -2.09 4.42 9.19
CA GLY A 46 -1.84 3.02 9.51
C GLY A 46 -1.08 2.84 10.80
N THR A 47 -1.02 1.59 11.23
CA THR A 47 -0.40 1.19 12.48
C THR A 47 0.36 -0.11 12.26
N ILE A 48 1.58 -0.16 12.79
CA ILE A 48 2.40 -1.36 12.89
C ILE A 48 2.49 -1.71 14.37
N THR A 49 2.08 -2.91 14.74
CA THR A 49 2.20 -3.41 16.11
C THR A 49 3.19 -4.57 16.12
N VAL A 50 4.13 -4.53 17.04
CA VAL A 50 5.04 -5.65 17.32
C VAL A 50 4.75 -6.14 18.73
N ALA A 51 4.19 -7.35 18.83
CA ALA A 51 3.86 -7.99 20.09
C ALA A 51 5.11 -8.31 20.92
N GLU A 52 4.95 -8.64 22.20
CA GLU A 52 6.08 -8.97 23.09
C GLU A 52 6.90 -10.19 22.63
N ASP A 53 6.26 -11.11 21.91
CA ASP A 53 6.92 -12.27 21.29
C ASP A 53 7.65 -11.93 19.97
N GLY A 54 7.61 -10.67 19.56
CA GLY A 54 8.20 -10.15 18.34
C GLY A 54 7.31 -10.26 17.10
N THR A 55 6.07 -10.75 17.21
CA THR A 55 5.17 -10.91 16.07
C THR A 55 4.69 -9.55 15.54
N PRO A 56 4.96 -9.20 14.26
CA PRO A 56 4.47 -7.96 13.66
C PRO A 56 3.06 -8.12 13.07
N ALA A 57 2.27 -7.05 13.14
CA ALA A 57 1.00 -6.89 12.46
C ALA A 57 0.86 -5.46 11.92
N VAL A 58 0.22 -5.29 10.76
CA VAL A 58 0.01 -4.01 10.09
C VAL A 58 -1.45 -3.84 9.73
N THR A 59 -2.01 -2.67 10.04
CA THR A 59 -3.30 -2.20 9.50
C THR A 59 -3.12 -0.84 8.85
N ALA A 60 -3.79 -0.60 7.73
CA ALA A 60 -3.75 0.69 7.05
C ALA A 60 -5.08 1.03 6.39
N GLU A 61 -5.34 2.32 6.26
CA GLU A 61 -6.52 2.88 5.59
C GLU A 61 -6.08 3.98 4.63
N ILE A 62 -6.72 4.05 3.47
CA ILE A 62 -6.52 5.09 2.46
C ILE A 62 -7.89 5.68 2.14
N ALA A 63 -8.03 7.00 2.30
CA ALA A 63 -9.20 7.72 1.80
C ALA A 63 -9.06 7.86 0.28
N VAL A 64 -9.87 7.14 -0.49
CA VAL A 64 -9.66 7.02 -1.95
C VAL A 64 -10.03 8.30 -2.71
N ASP A 65 -10.80 9.20 -2.10
CA ASP A 65 -11.09 10.53 -2.63
C ASP A 65 -9.85 11.46 -2.65
N SER A 66 -8.82 11.13 -1.88
CA SER A 66 -7.52 11.82 -1.89
C SER A 66 -6.63 11.47 -3.08
N VAL A 67 -7.15 10.73 -4.06
CA VAL A 67 -6.43 10.43 -5.29
C VAL A 67 -5.99 11.72 -5.99
N ASN A 68 -4.72 11.75 -6.37
CA ASN A 68 -4.10 12.88 -7.03
C ASN A 68 -3.18 12.39 -8.14
N THR A 69 -3.53 12.72 -9.38
CA THR A 69 -2.71 12.48 -10.57
C THR A 69 -2.22 13.77 -11.20
N ARG A 70 -2.34 14.90 -10.49
CA ARG A 70 -2.07 16.26 -10.97
C ARG A 70 -2.93 16.66 -12.18
N ASN A 71 -4.13 16.10 -12.28
CA ASN A 71 -5.10 16.43 -13.32
C ASN A 71 -6.50 16.32 -12.74
N GLU A 72 -7.11 17.46 -12.45
CA GLU A 72 -8.40 17.54 -11.74
C GLU A 72 -9.52 16.77 -12.44
N GLN A 73 -9.58 16.78 -13.77
CA GLN A 73 -10.61 16.06 -14.53
C GLN A 73 -10.44 14.55 -14.41
N ARG A 74 -9.20 14.05 -14.51
CA ARG A 74 -8.91 12.64 -14.31
C ARG A 74 -9.12 12.23 -12.86
N ASP A 75 -8.76 13.06 -11.90
CA ASP A 75 -8.97 12.78 -10.47
C ASP A 75 -10.48 12.74 -10.16
N ALA A 76 -11.29 13.62 -10.76
CA ALA A 76 -12.74 13.55 -10.67
C ALA A 76 -13.30 12.24 -11.27
N HIS A 77 -12.77 11.81 -12.42
CA HIS A 77 -13.18 10.55 -13.06
C HIS A 77 -12.78 9.32 -12.22
N LEU A 78 -11.58 9.31 -11.63
CA LEU A 78 -11.11 8.23 -10.76
C LEU A 78 -12.00 8.08 -9.51
N ARG A 79 -12.64 9.14 -9.05
CA ARG A 79 -13.57 9.09 -7.90
C ARG A 79 -14.94 8.50 -8.25
N ALA A 80 -15.32 8.49 -9.51
CA ALA A 80 -16.65 8.07 -9.95
C ALA A 80 -16.85 6.53 -9.86
N ALA A 81 -18.10 6.10 -10.04
CA ALA A 81 -18.56 4.72 -9.83
C ALA A 81 -17.89 3.67 -10.74
N ASP A 82 -17.37 4.10 -11.89
CA ASP A 82 -16.63 3.27 -12.84
C ASP A 82 -15.18 3.00 -12.41
N PHE A 83 -14.66 3.78 -11.45
CA PHE A 83 -13.35 3.61 -10.82
C PHE A 83 -13.47 3.31 -9.32
N PHE A 84 -13.10 4.24 -8.44
CA PHE A 84 -13.05 3.95 -7.01
C PHE A 84 -14.42 3.97 -6.33
N ASP A 85 -15.44 4.56 -6.97
CA ASP A 85 -16.80 4.66 -6.44
C ASP A 85 -16.81 5.23 -5.02
N VAL A 86 -16.19 6.40 -4.83
CA VAL A 86 -15.91 6.95 -3.49
C VAL A 86 -17.16 7.25 -2.68
N GLU A 87 -18.31 7.42 -3.34
CA GLU A 87 -19.60 7.61 -2.65
C GLU A 87 -20.03 6.36 -1.89
N ASN A 88 -19.77 5.16 -2.43
CA ASN A 88 -20.13 3.89 -1.81
C ASN A 88 -18.96 3.20 -1.09
N HIS A 89 -17.73 3.50 -1.52
CA HIS A 89 -16.49 2.88 -1.06
C HIS A 89 -15.41 3.94 -0.76
N PRO A 90 -15.59 4.80 0.25
CA PRO A 90 -14.71 5.94 0.51
C PRO A 90 -13.31 5.57 1.02
N VAL A 91 -13.14 4.34 1.51
CA VAL A 91 -11.90 3.88 2.16
C VAL A 91 -11.46 2.54 1.56
N ALA A 92 -10.17 2.46 1.20
CA ALA A 92 -9.48 1.19 0.99
C ALA A 92 -8.75 0.78 2.27
N THR A 93 -8.80 -0.50 2.62
CA THR A 93 -8.22 -1.01 3.87
C THR A 93 -7.24 -2.15 3.61
N PHE A 94 -6.20 -2.24 4.42
CA PHE A 94 -5.23 -3.34 4.41
C PHE A 94 -5.06 -3.90 5.82
N ALA A 95 -5.04 -5.23 5.93
CA ALA A 95 -4.71 -5.93 7.17
C ALA A 95 -3.73 -7.08 6.88
N SER A 96 -2.58 -7.07 7.55
CA SER A 96 -1.57 -8.12 7.37
C SER A 96 -2.04 -9.47 7.92
N THR A 97 -1.66 -10.54 7.24
CA THR A 97 -1.88 -11.93 7.68
C THR A 97 -0.58 -12.65 8.03
N ALA A 98 0.54 -12.26 7.41
CA ALA A 98 1.86 -12.79 7.74
C ALA A 98 2.99 -11.86 7.30
N VAL A 99 4.13 -11.98 7.99
CA VAL A 99 5.42 -11.44 7.54
C VAL A 99 6.40 -12.59 7.38
N ARG A 100 7.05 -12.67 6.22
CA ARG A 100 8.02 -13.73 5.90
C ARG A 100 9.33 -13.11 5.45
N ALA A 101 10.45 -13.70 5.87
CA ALA A 101 11.75 -13.35 5.31
C ALA A 101 11.87 -13.87 3.87
N ASP A 102 12.48 -13.08 2.99
CA ASP A 102 12.79 -13.43 1.61
C ASP A 102 14.18 -12.87 1.24
N GLY A 103 15.22 -13.64 1.56
CA GLY A 103 16.61 -13.20 1.39
C GLY A 103 16.97 -12.05 2.33
N ASP A 104 17.31 -10.90 1.74
CA ASP A 104 17.60 -9.62 2.41
C ASP A 104 16.36 -8.75 2.60
N ARG A 105 15.20 -9.20 2.08
CA ARG A 105 13.92 -8.50 2.13
C ARG A 105 12.90 -9.27 2.96
N TYR A 106 11.72 -8.68 3.07
CA TYR A 106 10.54 -9.29 3.66
C TYR A 106 9.41 -9.34 2.64
N VAL A 107 8.47 -10.24 2.87
CA VAL A 107 7.18 -10.26 2.21
C VAL A 107 6.10 -10.07 3.28
N LEU A 108 5.32 -9.00 3.11
CA LEU A 108 4.15 -8.70 3.93
C LEU A 108 2.91 -9.20 3.19
N ASP A 109 2.36 -10.32 3.63
CA ASP A 109 1.11 -10.87 3.13
C ASP A 109 -0.05 -10.21 3.89
N GLY A 110 -1.14 -9.91 3.19
CA GLY A 110 -2.33 -9.34 3.82
C GLY A 110 -3.52 -9.22 2.89
N ASP A 111 -4.66 -8.87 3.47
CA ASP A 111 -5.90 -8.68 2.74
C ASP A 111 -6.10 -7.20 2.43
N LEU A 112 -6.18 -6.88 1.14
CA LEU A 112 -6.53 -5.56 0.64
C LEU A 112 -8.01 -5.54 0.28
N THR A 113 -8.77 -4.61 0.86
CA THR A 113 -10.13 -4.29 0.43
C THR A 113 -10.12 -2.98 -0.34
N LEU A 114 -10.57 -3.03 -1.59
CA LEU A 114 -10.71 -1.87 -2.47
C LEU A 114 -12.02 -2.01 -3.25
N LYS A 115 -12.81 -0.93 -3.30
CA LYS A 115 -14.13 -0.90 -3.97
C LYS A 115 -15.05 -2.05 -3.53
N GLY A 116 -15.06 -2.33 -2.22
CA GLY A 116 -15.86 -3.40 -1.61
C GLY A 116 -15.38 -4.83 -1.89
N VAL A 117 -14.29 -5.03 -2.63
CA VAL A 117 -13.72 -6.35 -2.93
C VAL A 117 -12.45 -6.59 -2.13
N THR A 118 -12.40 -7.69 -1.39
CA THR A 118 -11.22 -8.12 -0.63
C THR A 118 -10.41 -9.16 -1.39
N LYS A 119 -9.09 -8.96 -1.50
CA LYS A 119 -8.15 -9.90 -2.12
C LYS A 119 -6.88 -10.03 -1.28
N PRO A 120 -6.32 -11.25 -1.16
CA PRO A 120 -4.99 -11.42 -0.59
C PRO A 120 -3.95 -10.86 -1.55
N ILE A 121 -3.00 -10.08 -1.02
CA ILE A 121 -1.87 -9.51 -1.75
C ILE A 121 -0.58 -9.77 -0.97
N SER A 122 0.55 -9.72 -1.67
CA SER A 122 1.89 -9.84 -1.08
C SER A 122 2.71 -8.61 -1.48
N LEU A 123 3.09 -7.81 -0.48
CA LEU A 123 3.99 -6.67 -0.68
C LEU A 123 5.43 -7.13 -0.47
N THR A 124 6.30 -6.88 -1.45
CA THR A 124 7.74 -6.95 -1.21
C THR A 124 8.13 -5.75 -0.38
N LEU A 125 8.74 -6.00 0.78
CA LEU A 125 9.03 -5.03 1.84
C LEU A 125 10.53 -5.00 2.13
N GLU A 126 11.10 -3.81 2.22
CA GLU A 126 12.45 -3.56 2.72
C GLU A 126 12.32 -2.77 4.02
N PHE A 127 13.10 -3.16 5.03
CA PHE A 127 13.15 -2.48 6.31
C PHE A 127 14.45 -1.68 6.40
N ASN A 128 14.33 -0.36 6.43
CA ASN A 128 15.45 0.57 6.35
C ASN A 128 16.08 0.88 7.72
N GLY A 129 15.51 0.33 8.80
CA GLY A 129 16.02 0.44 10.16
C GLY A 129 15.22 1.37 11.06
N VAL A 130 15.75 1.57 12.28
CA VAL A 130 15.19 2.46 13.30
C VAL A 130 16.16 3.61 13.55
N ASN A 131 15.62 4.82 13.71
CA ASN A 131 16.35 6.00 14.14
C ASN A 131 15.76 6.54 15.45
N PRO A 132 16.58 7.01 16.42
CA PRO A 132 16.09 7.64 17.65
C PRO A 132 15.23 8.90 17.45
N GLY A 133 15.21 9.46 16.23
CA GLY A 133 14.47 10.66 15.87
C GLY A 133 15.12 11.94 16.41
N MET A 134 14.48 13.09 16.12
CA MET A 134 14.92 14.41 16.56
C MET A 134 14.14 14.91 17.80
N GLY A 135 13.90 14.01 18.77
CA GLY A 135 13.26 14.36 20.05
C GLY A 135 11.75 14.11 20.11
N HIS A 136 11.15 13.51 19.09
CA HIS A 136 9.72 13.16 19.04
C HIS A 136 9.41 11.67 19.27
N GLY A 137 10.46 10.85 19.48
CA GLY A 137 10.37 9.40 19.59
C GLY A 137 11.15 8.69 18.50
N GLU A 138 11.29 7.37 18.64
CA GLU A 138 11.93 6.52 17.64
C GLU A 138 11.08 6.48 16.36
N VAL A 139 11.72 6.51 15.20
CA VAL A 139 11.09 6.33 13.89
C VAL A 139 11.64 5.10 13.18
N ALA A 140 10.82 4.44 12.38
CA ALA A 140 11.17 3.27 11.58
C ALA A 140 10.80 3.50 10.12
N GLY A 141 11.74 3.18 9.21
CA GLY A 141 11.58 3.39 7.77
C GLY A 141 11.33 2.09 7.00
N PHE A 142 10.45 2.13 6.02
CA PHE A 142 10.09 0.99 5.18
C PHE A 142 9.87 1.40 3.73
N GLU A 143 10.28 0.53 2.81
CA GLU A 143 9.93 0.60 1.39
C GLU A 143 9.11 -0.62 1.01
N ALA A 144 8.04 -0.45 0.25
CA ALA A 144 7.28 -1.60 -0.23
C ALA A 144 6.73 -1.43 -1.64
N SER A 145 6.54 -2.54 -2.34
CA SER A 145 5.93 -2.53 -3.67
C SER A 145 5.10 -3.78 -3.95
N VAL A 146 4.09 -3.61 -4.78
CA VAL A 146 3.25 -4.70 -5.31
C VAL A 146 2.71 -4.33 -6.68
N VAL A 147 2.45 -5.32 -7.53
CA VAL A 147 1.73 -5.13 -8.80
C VAL A 147 0.37 -5.81 -8.69
N LEU A 148 -0.68 -5.02 -8.82
CA LEU A 148 -2.07 -5.47 -8.74
C LEU A 148 -2.71 -5.45 -10.13
N ASN A 149 -3.74 -6.27 -10.34
CA ASN A 149 -4.64 -6.13 -11.47
C ASN A 149 -5.89 -5.38 -11.02
N ARG A 150 -6.17 -4.22 -11.61
CA ARG A 150 -7.34 -3.39 -11.23
C ARG A 150 -8.68 -4.12 -11.41
N LYS A 151 -8.73 -5.07 -12.35
CA LYS A 151 -9.93 -5.87 -12.65
C LYS A 151 -10.30 -6.80 -11.50
N ASP A 152 -9.32 -7.24 -10.70
CA ASP A 152 -9.57 -8.10 -9.54
C ASP A 152 -10.40 -7.40 -8.45
N PHE A 153 -10.48 -6.07 -8.50
CA PHE A 153 -11.22 -5.21 -7.58
C PHE A 153 -12.45 -4.55 -8.24
N GLY A 154 -12.88 -5.03 -9.42
CA GLY A 154 -14.07 -4.53 -10.11
C GLY A 154 -13.90 -3.14 -10.74
N ILE A 155 -12.66 -2.71 -10.99
CA ILE A 155 -12.33 -1.53 -11.81
C ILE A 155 -12.10 -2.05 -13.24
N ASP A 156 -13.20 -2.39 -13.91
CA ASP A 156 -13.21 -3.17 -15.15
C ASP A 156 -13.37 -2.36 -16.43
N ILE A 157 -13.26 -1.03 -16.36
CA ILE A 157 -13.40 -0.16 -17.54
C ILE A 157 -12.42 -0.61 -18.64
N ASP A 158 -12.96 -1.04 -19.78
CA ASP A 158 -12.16 -1.53 -20.89
C ASP A 158 -12.21 -0.53 -22.04
N MET A 159 -11.04 -0.19 -22.54
CA MET A 159 -10.84 0.77 -23.62
C MET A 159 -9.77 0.20 -24.54
N PRO A 160 -10.11 -0.80 -25.37
CA PRO A 160 -9.15 -1.43 -26.26
C PRO A 160 -8.66 -0.47 -27.34
N LEU A 161 -7.43 -0.68 -27.80
CA LEU A 161 -6.87 0.03 -28.95
C LEU A 161 -6.97 -0.83 -30.21
N GLU A 162 -7.31 -0.21 -31.34
CA GLU A 162 -7.32 -0.85 -32.67
C GLU A 162 -5.95 -1.47 -33.03
N THR A 163 -4.87 -0.89 -32.51
CA THR A 163 -3.49 -1.36 -32.71
C THR A 163 -3.10 -2.53 -31.79
N GLY A 164 -4.03 -3.03 -30.98
CA GLY A 164 -3.77 -3.97 -29.90
C GLY A 164 -3.33 -3.27 -28.61
N GLY A 165 -3.70 -3.86 -27.47
CA GLY A 165 -3.50 -3.28 -26.14
C GLY A 165 -4.71 -2.47 -25.65
N ALA A 166 -4.50 -1.67 -24.59
CA ALA A 166 -5.55 -0.89 -23.95
C ALA A 166 -5.09 0.56 -23.70
N VAL A 167 -6.04 1.49 -23.66
CA VAL A 167 -5.82 2.89 -23.29
C VAL A 167 -5.29 2.98 -21.86
N VAL A 168 -5.83 2.19 -20.95
CA VAL A 168 -5.38 2.06 -19.56
C VAL A 168 -5.02 0.60 -19.29
N GLY A 169 -3.79 0.36 -18.83
CA GLY A 169 -3.32 -0.99 -18.51
C GLY A 169 -4.07 -1.61 -17.32
N ASP A 170 -4.16 -2.94 -17.31
CA ASP A 170 -4.78 -3.68 -16.22
C ASP A 170 -3.87 -3.76 -14.98
N LYS A 171 -2.54 -3.81 -15.22
CA LYS A 171 -1.54 -3.86 -14.15
C LYS A 171 -1.26 -2.46 -13.59
N VAL A 172 -1.41 -2.33 -12.28
CA VAL A 172 -1.10 -1.13 -11.50
C VAL A 172 0.05 -1.47 -10.56
N THR A 173 1.15 -0.74 -10.66
CA THR A 173 2.26 -0.86 -9.70
C THR A 173 2.01 0.10 -8.55
N ILE A 174 1.98 -0.42 -7.32
CA ILE A 174 1.92 0.35 -6.08
C ILE A 174 3.33 0.42 -5.49
N THR A 175 3.70 1.59 -5.00
CA THR A 175 4.99 1.86 -4.34
C THR A 175 4.73 2.65 -3.08
N LEU A 176 5.32 2.20 -1.97
CA LEU A 176 5.15 2.78 -0.65
C LEU A 176 6.52 3.19 -0.11
N GLU A 177 6.58 4.39 0.43
CA GLU A 177 7.69 4.90 1.24
C GLU A 177 7.07 5.26 2.58
N ILE A 178 7.41 4.57 3.66
CA ILE A 178 6.71 4.69 4.95
C ILE A 178 7.70 5.02 6.05
N GLU A 179 7.41 6.09 6.80
CA GLU A 179 7.99 6.34 8.11
C GLU A 179 6.91 6.13 9.17
N ALA A 180 7.24 5.39 10.23
CA ALA A 180 6.34 5.17 11.36
C ALA A 180 6.99 5.64 12.66
N LEU A 181 6.24 6.37 13.49
CA LEU A 181 6.66 6.89 14.78
C LEU A 181 6.21 5.96 15.90
N LYS A 182 7.14 5.57 16.78
CA LYS A 182 6.83 4.78 17.96
C LYS A 182 5.93 5.55 18.92
N GLN A 183 4.86 4.92 19.35
CA GLN A 183 3.92 5.44 20.33
C GLN A 183 4.41 5.15 21.75
N ALA A 184 4.11 6.06 22.68
CA ALA A 184 4.49 5.96 24.09
C ALA A 184 3.69 4.90 24.85
#